data_AF-A0A8H8RBW3-F1
#
_entry.id   AF-A0A8H8RBW3-F1
#
_cell.length_a   1.000
_cell.length_b   1.000
_cell.length_c   1.000
_cell.angle_alpha   90.00
_cell.angle_beta   90.00
_cell.angle_gamma   90.00
#
_symmetry.space_group_name_H-M   'P 1'
#
loop_
_entity.id
_entity.type
_entity.pdbx_description
1 polymer ?
#
loop_
_entity_poly.entity_id
_entity_poly.type
_entity_poly.pdbx_seq_one_letter_code
_entity_poly.pdbx_strand_id
1 'polypeptide(L)'
;YTEMAESSLVESPELKIYHGNCHCGAIKFAVKTPETPTVGECNCSICFKKGYKHIFPGPEAFNLIRGEELLKDYEFAGKTMLHRFCPTSGTPVMGKRSSAPPGSDISINARTLNDLDIWSLPTQTLDGKSLEPSYKPAPFTGPEPTAKIEDSKIYTGGCHCGNVTMALKTTDPQIPQVSISTQDPSQVKAYIFGRSFQEHTFCGICGVSLVGEGVAG
;
A
#
# COMPACT_ATOMS: atom_id res chain seq x y z
N TYR A 1 -1.56 -57.93 6.04
CA TYR A 1 -1.41 -57.10 4.82
C TYR A 1 -2.03 -55.76 5.13
N THR A 2 -1.24 -54.88 5.72
CA THR A 2 -1.64 -53.55 6.18
C THR A 2 -1.39 -52.57 5.05
N GLU A 3 -2.43 -51.83 4.67
CA GLU A 3 -2.42 -50.78 3.66
C GLU A 3 -1.34 -49.74 3.96
N MET A 4 -0.39 -49.58 3.04
CA MET A 4 0.48 -48.42 2.99
C MET A 4 -0.26 -47.34 2.20
N ALA A 5 -0.81 -46.35 2.89
CA ALA A 5 -1.35 -45.15 2.26
C ALA A 5 -0.20 -44.45 1.52
N GLU A 6 -0.30 -44.41 0.19
CA GLU A 6 0.54 -43.59 -0.68
C GLU A 6 0.41 -42.13 -0.25
N SER A 7 1.47 -41.62 0.37
CA SER A 7 1.69 -40.19 0.56
C SER A 7 1.80 -39.54 -0.81
N SER A 8 0.69 -38.97 -1.29
CA SER A 8 0.68 -38.14 -2.50
C SER A 8 1.68 -37.00 -2.33
N LEU A 9 2.80 -37.09 -3.05
CA LEU A 9 3.76 -36.01 -3.20
C LEU A 9 3.04 -34.88 -3.93
N VAL A 10 2.61 -33.86 -3.19
CA VAL A 10 2.13 -32.62 -3.81
C VAL A 10 3.38 -31.96 -4.40
N GLU A 11 3.52 -31.99 -5.72
CA GLU A 11 4.59 -31.26 -6.40
C GLU A 11 4.52 -29.78 -6.00
N SER A 12 5.61 -29.26 -5.46
CA SER A 12 5.75 -27.84 -5.19
C SER A 12 5.67 -27.08 -6.52
N PRO A 13 4.85 -26.03 -6.64
CA PRO A 13 4.69 -25.29 -7.88
C PRO A 13 6.04 -24.72 -8.35
N GLU A 14 6.27 -24.74 -9.66
CA GLU A 14 7.45 -24.12 -10.27
C GLU A 14 7.55 -22.65 -9.88
N LEU A 15 8.72 -22.22 -9.41
CA LEU A 15 8.96 -20.87 -8.95
C LEU A 15 9.71 -20.07 -10.01
N LYS A 16 9.24 -18.85 -10.28
CA LYS A 16 9.88 -17.89 -11.18
C LYS A 16 10.40 -16.69 -10.40
N ILE A 17 11.49 -16.11 -10.89
CA ILE A 17 12.03 -14.87 -10.34
C ILE A 17 11.33 -13.69 -11.00
N TYR A 18 10.67 -12.88 -10.19
CA TYR A 18 10.13 -11.58 -10.57
C TYR A 18 10.97 -10.47 -9.97
N HIS A 19 11.27 -9.44 -10.76
CA HIS A 19 11.87 -8.22 -10.27
C HIS A 19 10.79 -7.21 -9.89
N GLY A 20 11.06 -6.40 -8.88
CA GLY A 20 10.16 -5.32 -8.49
C GLY A 20 10.90 -4.06 -8.08
N ASN A 21 10.18 -2.95 -8.10
CA ASN A 21 10.69 -1.66 -7.67
C ASN A 21 9.58 -0.75 -7.15
N CYS A 22 9.96 0.23 -6.33
CA CYS A 22 9.07 1.36 -6.05
C CYS A 22 8.90 2.22 -7.33
N HIS A 23 7.91 3.12 -7.34
CA HIS A 23 7.61 3.91 -8.53
C HIS A 23 8.79 4.74 -9.04
N CYS A 24 9.58 5.35 -8.13
CA CYS A 24 10.77 6.12 -8.52
C CYS A 24 12.03 5.25 -8.80
N GLY A 25 11.96 3.93 -8.61
CA GLY A 25 13.07 3.02 -8.85
C GLY A 25 14.22 3.04 -7.81
N ALA A 26 14.10 3.84 -6.74
CA ALA A 26 15.09 3.92 -5.67
C ALA A 26 15.21 2.62 -4.87
N ILE A 27 14.09 1.92 -4.69
CA ILE A 27 14.01 0.60 -4.08
C ILE A 27 13.89 -0.43 -5.19
N LYS A 28 14.77 -1.44 -5.19
CA LYS A 28 14.75 -2.56 -6.16
C LYS A 28 14.91 -3.87 -5.41
N PHE A 29 14.18 -4.90 -5.84
CA PHE A 29 14.21 -6.22 -5.22
C PHE A 29 13.87 -7.32 -6.23
N ALA A 30 14.06 -8.56 -5.81
CA ALA A 30 13.62 -9.75 -6.53
C ALA A 30 12.87 -10.71 -5.60
N VAL A 31 11.89 -11.41 -6.14
CA VAL A 31 11.05 -12.40 -5.45
C VAL A 31 10.98 -13.67 -6.28
N LYS A 32 11.16 -14.83 -5.64
CA LYS A 32 10.80 -16.15 -6.18
C LYS A 32 9.37 -16.46 -5.78
N THR A 33 8.49 -16.69 -6.73
CA THR A 33 7.07 -17.03 -6.47
C THR A 33 6.49 -17.77 -7.67
N PRO A 34 5.41 -18.57 -7.52
CA PRO A 34 4.73 -19.18 -8.66
C PRO A 34 4.31 -18.15 -9.71
N GLU A 35 4.00 -18.56 -10.94
CA GLU A 35 3.50 -17.62 -11.95
C GLU A 35 2.12 -17.04 -11.62
N THR A 36 1.30 -17.79 -10.89
CA THR A 36 -0.04 -17.38 -10.43
C THR A 36 -0.12 -17.46 -8.90
N PRO A 37 0.62 -16.62 -8.16
CA PRO A 37 0.60 -16.69 -6.71
C PRO A 37 -0.74 -16.18 -6.16
N THR A 38 -1.28 -16.86 -5.15
CA THR A 38 -2.43 -16.34 -4.41
C THR A 38 -2.02 -15.11 -3.62
N VAL A 39 -2.74 -14.00 -3.83
CA VAL A 39 -2.50 -12.74 -3.13
C VAL A 39 -3.46 -12.57 -1.96
N GLY A 40 -2.96 -12.09 -0.83
CA GLY A 40 -3.77 -11.69 0.31
C GLY A 40 -4.27 -10.24 0.15
N GLU A 41 -5.59 -10.06 0.17
CA GLU A 41 -6.22 -8.74 0.20
C GLU A 41 -6.98 -8.53 1.51
N CYS A 42 -6.44 -7.63 2.33
CA CYS A 42 -7.02 -7.31 3.63
C CYS A 42 -7.84 -6.04 3.58
N ASN A 43 -9.05 -6.08 4.13
CA ASN A 43 -9.96 -4.95 4.21
C ASN A 43 -9.64 -3.97 5.36
N CYS A 44 -8.54 -4.16 6.10
CA CYS A 44 -8.17 -3.23 7.18
C CYS A 44 -7.80 -1.85 6.62
N SER A 45 -7.89 -0.83 7.47
CA SER A 45 -7.76 0.58 7.09
C SER A 45 -6.47 0.90 6.33
N ILE A 46 -5.33 0.37 6.76
CA ILE A 46 -4.03 0.62 6.10
C ILE A 46 -3.92 -0.13 4.77
N CYS A 47 -4.37 -1.39 4.71
CA CYS A 47 -4.28 -2.22 3.51
C CYS A 47 -5.15 -1.67 2.40
N PHE A 48 -6.36 -1.24 2.76
CA PHE A 48 -7.28 -0.58 1.85
C PHE A 48 -6.70 0.74 1.31
N LYS A 49 -6.23 1.63 2.20
CA LYS A 49 -5.67 2.95 1.80
C LYS A 49 -4.39 2.84 0.96
N LYS A 50 -3.57 1.81 1.17
CA LYS A 50 -2.33 1.58 0.42
C LYS A 50 -2.50 0.66 -0.79
N GLY A 51 -3.68 0.07 -0.97
CA GLY A 51 -3.95 -0.88 -2.05
C GLY A 51 -3.07 -2.12 -2.01
N TYR A 52 -2.69 -2.61 -0.83
CA TYR A 52 -1.83 -3.79 -0.72
C TYR A 52 -2.48 -5.04 -1.34
N LYS A 53 -1.72 -5.75 -2.18
CA LYS A 53 -1.94 -7.17 -2.53
C LYS A 53 -0.73 -7.96 -2.03
N HIS A 54 -0.85 -8.64 -0.90
CA HIS A 54 0.29 -9.26 -0.24
C HIS A 54 0.65 -10.61 -0.87
N ILE A 55 1.91 -10.78 -1.27
CA ILE A 55 2.54 -12.09 -1.50
C ILE A 55 3.48 -12.37 -0.33
N PHE A 56 3.44 -13.59 0.19
CA PHE A 56 4.37 -14.09 1.21
C PHE A 56 5.30 -15.10 0.54
N PRO A 57 6.49 -14.68 0.07
CA PRO A 57 7.34 -15.53 -0.77
C PRO A 57 7.99 -16.70 0.01
N GLY A 58 8.07 -16.59 1.34
CA GLY A 58 8.70 -17.58 2.19
C GLY A 58 10.23 -17.39 2.30
N PRO A 59 10.90 -18.27 3.08
CA PRO A 59 12.33 -18.17 3.33
C PRO A 59 13.14 -18.20 2.04
N GLU A 60 14.21 -17.40 1.97
CA GLU A 60 15.17 -17.34 0.85
C GLU A 60 14.58 -16.98 -0.53
N ALA A 61 13.29 -16.66 -0.58
CA ALA A 61 12.57 -16.32 -1.80
C ALA A 61 12.44 -14.80 -2.02
N PHE A 62 13.05 -13.98 -1.16
CA PHE A 62 13.10 -12.53 -1.32
C PHE A 62 14.55 -12.04 -1.21
N ASN A 63 14.92 -11.14 -2.12
CA ASN A 63 16.21 -10.47 -2.11
C ASN A 63 16.03 -8.96 -2.36
N LEU A 64 16.44 -8.15 -1.40
CA LEU A 64 16.44 -6.69 -1.55
C LEU A 64 17.75 -6.26 -2.23
N ILE A 65 17.65 -5.76 -3.45
CA ILE A 65 18.81 -5.47 -4.30
C ILE A 65 19.36 -4.07 -4.02
N ARG A 66 18.48 -3.09 -3.73
CA ARG A 66 18.86 -1.70 -3.47
C ARG A 66 17.82 -0.98 -2.62
N GLY A 67 18.30 -0.07 -1.77
CA GLY A 67 17.49 0.95 -1.09
C GLY A 67 16.89 0.48 0.23
N GLU A 68 17.50 -0.50 0.89
CA GLU A 68 17.04 -0.96 2.20
C GLU A 68 17.06 0.16 3.23
N GLU A 69 18.15 0.93 3.24
CA GLU A 69 18.38 2.09 4.08
C GLU A 69 17.41 3.24 3.82
N LEU A 70 16.77 3.23 2.64
CA LEU A 70 15.80 4.24 2.25
C LEU A 70 14.39 3.88 2.71
N LEU A 71 14.08 2.62 2.98
CA LEU A 71 12.72 2.22 3.36
C LEU A 71 12.30 2.92 4.65
N LYS A 72 11.12 3.54 4.63
CA LYS A 72 10.49 4.10 5.82
C LYS A 72 9.44 3.15 6.36
N ASP A 73 9.47 2.94 7.66
CA ASP A 73 8.54 2.04 8.36
C ASP A 73 7.36 2.81 8.96
N TYR A 74 6.18 2.19 8.91
CA TYR A 74 4.98 2.65 9.56
C TYR A 74 4.31 1.51 10.33
N GLU A 75 4.10 1.72 11.63
CA GLU A 75 3.38 0.81 12.53
C GLU A 75 2.23 1.56 13.22
N PHE A 76 1.22 0.81 13.66
CA PHE A 76 0.06 1.32 14.37
C PHE A 76 -0.58 0.21 15.22
N ALA A 77 -1.56 0.57 16.05
CA ALA A 77 -2.33 -0.37 16.86
C ALA A 77 -1.43 -1.36 17.63
N GLY A 78 -1.65 -2.67 17.46
CA GLY A 78 -0.90 -3.73 18.13
C GLY A 78 0.51 -3.99 17.59
N LYS A 79 1.02 -3.18 16.64
CA LYS A 79 2.38 -3.28 16.09
C LYS A 79 2.74 -4.68 15.57
N THR A 80 1.78 -5.34 14.95
CA THR A 80 1.91 -6.70 14.42
C THR A 80 2.62 -6.75 13.07
N MET A 81 2.70 -5.62 12.37
CA MET A 81 3.35 -5.49 11.07
C MET A 81 3.99 -4.11 10.91
N LEU A 82 5.24 -4.08 10.46
CA LEU A 82 5.89 -2.88 9.94
C LEU A 82 5.53 -2.73 8.47
N HIS A 83 4.82 -1.67 8.09
CA HIS A 83 4.54 -1.36 6.69
C HIS A 83 5.65 -0.47 6.13
N ARG A 84 6.47 -1.02 5.23
CA ARG A 84 7.68 -0.38 4.70
C ARG A 84 7.41 0.19 3.31
N PHE A 85 7.66 1.48 3.13
CA PHE A 85 7.34 2.20 1.89
C PHE A 85 8.52 3.09 1.44
N CYS A 86 8.52 3.46 0.17
CA CYS A 86 9.52 4.37 -0.38
C CYS A 86 9.24 5.82 0.10
N PRO A 87 10.16 6.49 0.78
CA PRO A 87 9.94 7.85 1.27
C PRO A 87 10.01 8.91 0.17
N THR A 88 10.45 8.54 -1.04
CA THR A 88 10.51 9.42 -2.20
C THR A 88 9.20 9.44 -2.97
N SER A 89 8.58 8.27 -3.19
CA SER A 89 7.38 8.14 -4.05
C SER A 89 6.12 7.71 -3.30
N GLY A 90 6.22 7.41 -2.00
CA GLY A 90 5.12 6.87 -1.20
C GLY A 90 4.78 5.40 -1.50
N THR A 91 5.38 4.76 -2.51
CA THR A 91 5.02 3.41 -2.94
C THR A 91 5.13 2.42 -1.77
N PRO A 92 4.05 1.70 -1.41
CA PRO A 92 4.08 0.66 -0.40
C PRO A 92 4.72 -0.61 -0.97
N VAL A 93 5.95 -0.90 -0.54
CA VAL A 93 6.79 -1.96 -1.13
C VAL A 93 6.59 -3.28 -0.40
N MET A 94 6.71 -3.28 0.92
CA MET A 94 6.75 -4.52 1.69
C MET A 94 6.19 -4.34 3.09
N GLY A 95 5.83 -5.46 3.73
CA GLY A 95 5.52 -5.52 5.14
C GLY A 95 6.42 -6.52 5.84
N LYS A 96 6.74 -6.28 7.12
CA LYS A 96 7.47 -7.21 7.99
C LYS A 96 6.63 -7.53 9.22
N ARG A 97 6.22 -8.79 9.37
CA ARG A 97 5.39 -9.26 10.50
C ARG A 97 6.27 -9.47 11.74
N SER A 98 5.85 -8.94 12.89
CA SER A 98 6.66 -9.02 14.12
C SER A 98 6.65 -10.39 14.79
N SER A 99 5.61 -11.20 14.58
CA SER A 99 5.45 -12.53 15.21
C SER A 99 5.81 -13.72 14.31
N ALA A 100 6.27 -13.48 13.09
CA ALA A 100 6.62 -14.54 12.15
C ALA A 100 8.13 -14.88 12.25
N PRO A 101 8.51 -16.15 12.02
CA PRO A 101 9.93 -16.53 11.96
C PRO A 101 10.69 -15.75 10.88
N PRO A 102 11.99 -15.48 11.08
CA PRO A 102 12.83 -14.86 10.07
C PRO A 102 12.73 -15.58 8.72
N GLY A 103 12.56 -14.81 7.64
CA GLY A 103 12.40 -15.33 6.29
C GLY A 103 10.95 -15.65 5.92
N SER A 104 10.06 -15.84 6.90
CA SER A 104 8.60 -15.95 6.67
C SER A 104 7.84 -14.69 7.10
N ASP A 105 8.55 -13.70 7.63
CA ASP A 105 8.02 -12.44 8.14
C ASP A 105 7.80 -11.39 7.03
N ILE A 106 8.36 -11.60 5.85
CA ILE A 106 8.25 -10.67 4.73
C ILE A 106 6.96 -10.89 3.92
N SER A 107 6.28 -9.78 3.63
CA SER A 107 5.26 -9.69 2.59
C SER A 107 5.66 -8.65 1.56
N ILE A 108 5.37 -8.90 0.29
CA ILE A 108 5.63 -7.99 -0.81
C ILE A 108 4.30 -7.52 -1.38
N ASN A 109 4.19 -6.23 -1.70
CA ASN A 109 3.06 -5.74 -2.45
C ASN A 109 3.20 -6.16 -3.92
N ALA A 110 2.41 -7.13 -4.37
CA ALA A 110 2.45 -7.66 -5.72
C ALA A 110 2.32 -6.59 -6.81
N ARG A 111 1.69 -5.44 -6.50
CA ARG A 111 1.59 -4.28 -7.40
C ARG A 111 2.94 -3.60 -7.72
N THR A 112 4.01 -3.98 -7.03
CA THR A 112 5.36 -3.46 -7.24
C THR A 112 6.26 -4.42 -8.02
N LEU A 113 5.74 -5.58 -8.43
CA LEU A 113 6.41 -6.53 -9.30
C LEU A 113 6.21 -6.14 -10.77
N ASN A 114 7.27 -6.24 -11.54
CA ASN A 114 7.25 -6.07 -12.99
C ASN A 114 6.79 -7.38 -13.65
N ASP A 115 6.09 -7.24 -14.78
CA ASP A 115 5.68 -8.36 -15.64
C ASP A 115 4.78 -9.43 -14.96
N LEU A 116 4.15 -9.10 -13.83
CA LEU A 116 3.14 -9.93 -13.17
C LEU A 116 1.74 -9.43 -13.56
N ASP A 117 0.91 -10.32 -14.12
CA ASP A 117 -0.49 -10.00 -14.36
C ASP A 117 -1.28 -9.99 -13.04
N ILE A 118 -1.27 -8.83 -12.38
CA ILE A 118 -1.90 -8.60 -11.08
C ILE A 118 -3.43 -8.78 -11.08
N TRP A 119 -4.07 -8.72 -12.25
CA TRP A 119 -5.52 -8.70 -12.39
C TRP A 119 -6.12 -10.11 -12.45
N SER A 120 -5.35 -11.09 -12.92
CA SER A 120 -5.77 -12.49 -12.99
C SER A 120 -5.37 -13.34 -11.78
N LEU A 121 -4.60 -12.78 -10.83
CA LEU A 121 -4.15 -13.54 -9.66
C LEU A 121 -5.32 -13.96 -8.77
N PRO A 122 -5.30 -15.22 -8.25
CA PRO A 122 -6.26 -15.64 -7.26
C PRO A 122 -6.12 -14.79 -5.99
N THR A 123 -7.24 -14.32 -5.44
CA THR A 123 -7.26 -13.49 -4.23
C THR A 123 -7.83 -14.28 -3.04
N GLN A 124 -7.09 -14.26 -1.93
CA GLN A 124 -7.60 -14.62 -0.61
C GLN A 124 -7.97 -13.35 0.15
N THR A 125 -9.24 -13.20 0.52
CA THR A 125 -9.71 -12.06 1.31
C THR A 125 -9.46 -12.27 2.79
N LEU A 126 -9.02 -11.21 3.48
CA LEU A 126 -8.78 -11.19 4.91
C LEU A 126 -9.63 -10.10 5.56
N ASP A 127 -10.32 -10.44 6.65
CA ASP A 127 -11.09 -9.47 7.44
C ASP A 127 -10.23 -8.89 8.57
N GLY A 128 -9.34 -7.95 8.21
CA GLY A 128 -8.56 -7.23 9.21
C GLY A 128 -9.32 -6.07 9.86
N LYS A 129 -10.51 -5.71 9.36
CA LYS A 129 -11.36 -4.67 9.94
C LYS A 129 -11.97 -5.10 11.28
N SER A 130 -12.18 -6.40 11.51
CA SER A 130 -12.68 -6.93 12.77
C SER A 130 -11.62 -7.09 13.86
N LEU A 131 -10.33 -6.81 13.57
CA LEU A 131 -9.25 -6.87 14.55
C LEU A 131 -9.27 -5.64 15.47
N GLU A 132 -8.97 -5.87 16.75
CA GLU A 132 -8.85 -4.81 17.75
C GLU A 132 -7.40 -4.34 17.95
N PRO A 133 -7.15 -3.06 18.30
CA PRO A 133 -8.16 -2.00 18.41
C PRO A 133 -8.69 -1.55 17.04
N SER A 134 -10.00 -1.33 16.96
CA SER A 134 -10.65 -0.81 15.75
C SER A 134 -10.08 0.57 15.34
N TYR A 135 -9.85 0.73 14.04
CA TYR A 135 -9.37 1.99 13.48
C TYR A 135 -10.47 3.06 13.49
N LYS A 136 -10.16 4.24 14.05
CA LYS A 136 -11.00 5.43 13.99
C LYS A 136 -10.36 6.48 13.10
N PRO A 137 -10.94 6.82 11.94
CA PRO A 137 -10.43 7.89 11.08
C PRO A 137 -10.40 9.22 11.83
N ALA A 138 -9.33 10.01 11.63
CA ALA A 138 -9.28 11.38 12.14
C ALA A 138 -10.36 12.24 11.45
N PRO A 139 -11.19 12.97 12.22
CA PRO A 139 -12.18 13.86 11.62
C PRO A 139 -11.49 15.00 10.88
N PHE A 140 -12.09 15.45 9.78
CA PHE A 140 -11.68 16.69 9.14
C PHE A 140 -12.09 17.88 10.01
N THR A 141 -11.15 18.78 10.29
CA THR A 141 -11.37 19.98 11.11
C THR A 141 -10.95 21.27 10.39
N GLY A 142 -10.61 21.17 9.10
CA GLY A 142 -10.23 22.33 8.30
C GLY A 142 -11.44 23.10 7.77
N PRO A 143 -11.21 24.20 7.03
CA PRO A 143 -12.27 24.90 6.34
C PRO A 143 -12.84 24.02 5.22
N GLU A 144 -14.17 24.01 5.07
CA GLU A 144 -14.82 23.31 3.96
C GLU A 144 -14.47 23.94 2.59
N PRO A 145 -14.51 23.17 1.49
CA PRO A 145 -14.30 23.71 0.15
C PRO A 145 -15.31 24.81 -0.20
N THR A 146 -14.80 25.96 -0.64
CA THR A 146 -15.59 27.18 -0.88
C THR A 146 -16.36 27.17 -2.20
N ALA A 147 -16.14 26.18 -3.06
CA ALA A 147 -16.80 26.07 -4.36
C ALA A 147 -18.33 26.09 -4.23
N LYS A 148 -18.99 26.92 -5.03
CA LYS A 148 -20.44 26.93 -5.16
C LYS A 148 -20.84 25.92 -6.24
N ILE A 149 -21.07 24.68 -5.81
CA ILE A 149 -21.52 23.58 -6.66
C ILE A 149 -22.95 23.24 -6.22
N GLU A 150 -23.91 23.44 -7.10
CA GLU A 150 -25.33 23.09 -6.88
C GLU A 150 -25.48 21.58 -6.66
N ASP A 151 -26.37 21.14 -5.77
CA ASP A 151 -26.58 19.72 -5.40
C ASP A 151 -25.32 18.94 -4.97
N SER A 152 -24.29 19.64 -4.49
CA SER A 152 -23.03 19.01 -4.11
C SER A 152 -23.08 18.26 -2.78
N LYS A 153 -22.19 17.26 -2.67
CA LYS A 153 -21.92 16.55 -1.43
C LYS A 153 -20.48 16.76 -1.00
N ILE A 154 -20.28 16.84 0.32
CA ILE A 154 -18.94 16.86 0.94
C ILE A 154 -18.58 15.46 1.41
N TYR A 155 -17.40 14.99 0.98
CA TYR A 155 -16.77 13.76 1.40
C TYR A 155 -15.54 14.10 2.22
N THR A 156 -15.34 13.44 3.37
CA THR A 156 -14.14 13.62 4.18
C THR A 156 -13.25 12.38 4.13
N GLY A 157 -11.95 12.60 4.27
CA GLY A 157 -10.95 11.55 4.20
C GLY A 157 -9.62 12.01 4.75
N GLY A 158 -8.56 11.26 4.44
CA GLY A 158 -7.22 11.58 4.92
C GLY A 158 -6.27 10.40 4.86
N CYS A 159 -5.05 10.66 5.34
CA CYS A 159 -4.04 9.64 5.52
C CYS A 159 -4.40 8.69 6.68
N HIS A 160 -3.69 7.58 6.80
CA HIS A 160 -3.98 6.60 7.85
C HIS A 160 -3.66 7.13 9.26
N CYS A 161 -2.53 7.84 9.44
CA CYS A 161 -2.09 8.31 10.75
C CYS A 161 -2.85 9.56 11.27
N GLY A 162 -3.73 10.16 10.48
CA GLY A 162 -4.49 11.34 10.86
C GLY A 162 -3.75 12.68 10.73
N ASN A 163 -2.46 12.68 10.37
CA ASN A 163 -1.71 13.92 10.15
C ASN A 163 -2.31 14.79 9.03
N VAL A 164 -2.87 14.16 8.01
CA VAL A 164 -3.52 14.84 6.89
C VAL A 164 -4.97 14.38 6.83
N THR A 165 -5.88 15.34 6.91
CA THR A 165 -7.31 15.15 6.65
C THR A 165 -7.72 16.03 5.47
N MET A 166 -8.77 15.65 4.76
CA MET A 166 -9.22 16.37 3.58
C MET A 166 -10.74 16.34 3.47
N ALA A 167 -11.30 17.36 2.82
CA ALA A 167 -12.68 17.44 2.41
C ALA A 167 -12.73 17.65 0.89
N LEU A 168 -13.56 16.86 0.21
CA LEU A 168 -13.83 16.93 -1.21
C LEU A 168 -15.29 17.34 -1.40
N LYS A 169 -15.53 18.42 -2.14
CA LYS A 169 -16.87 18.85 -2.54
C LYS A 169 -17.07 18.58 -4.03
N THR A 170 -18.10 17.81 -4.37
CA THR A 170 -18.35 17.36 -5.75
C THR A 170 -19.80 16.95 -5.98
N THR A 171 -20.26 17.01 -7.23
CA THR A 171 -21.50 16.38 -7.75
C THR A 171 -21.21 15.14 -8.61
N ASP A 172 -20.04 15.09 -9.26
CA ASP A 172 -19.56 14.05 -10.18
C ASP A 172 -18.04 14.27 -10.40
N PRO A 173 -17.19 13.23 -10.64
CA PRO A 173 -15.74 13.32 -10.43
C PRO A 173 -14.98 14.11 -11.51
N GLN A 174 -15.67 14.83 -12.39
CA GLN A 174 -15.03 15.64 -13.44
C GLN A 174 -14.62 17.05 -12.97
N ILE A 175 -15.29 17.62 -11.95
CA ILE A 175 -14.92 18.93 -11.38
C ILE A 175 -14.91 18.89 -9.83
N PRO A 176 -13.92 18.21 -9.21
CA PRO A 176 -13.76 18.23 -7.76
C PRO A 176 -13.05 19.51 -7.28
N GLN A 177 -13.50 20.09 -6.16
CA GLN A 177 -12.64 20.95 -5.34
C GLN A 177 -12.30 20.27 -4.02
N VAL A 178 -11.02 20.27 -3.66
CA VAL A 178 -10.48 19.61 -2.48
C VAL A 178 -9.90 20.66 -1.53
N SER A 179 -10.23 20.56 -0.25
CA SER A 179 -9.59 21.30 0.84
C SER A 179 -8.80 20.32 1.70
N ILE A 180 -7.53 20.64 1.95
CA ILE A 180 -6.63 19.80 2.74
C ILE A 180 -6.34 20.51 4.06
N SER A 181 -6.43 19.76 5.15
CA SER A 181 -6.06 20.16 6.49
C SER A 181 -4.94 19.26 6.98
N THR A 182 -3.88 19.84 7.53
CA THR A 182 -2.72 19.09 7.99
C THR A 182 -2.31 19.55 9.38
N GLN A 183 -1.98 18.58 10.24
CA GLN A 183 -1.44 18.84 11.57
C GLN A 183 0.03 19.27 11.48
N ASP A 184 0.80 18.59 10.62
CA ASP A 184 2.18 18.95 10.28
C ASP A 184 2.34 18.98 8.75
N PRO A 185 2.37 20.18 8.13
CA PRO A 185 2.59 20.35 6.70
C PRO A 185 3.90 19.74 6.19
N SER A 186 4.94 19.64 7.03
CA SER A 186 6.22 19.06 6.63
C SER A 186 6.12 17.56 6.30
N GLN A 187 5.04 16.91 6.76
CA GLN A 187 4.73 15.52 6.46
C GLN A 187 3.83 15.34 5.23
N VAL A 188 3.53 16.41 4.48
CA VAL A 188 3.01 16.29 3.12
C VAL A 188 4.21 16.25 2.20
N LYS A 189 4.46 15.08 1.60
CA LYS A 189 5.57 14.89 0.65
C LYS A 189 5.02 14.90 -0.75
N ALA A 190 5.75 15.52 -1.66
CA ALA A 190 5.44 15.59 -3.07
C ALA A 190 6.56 14.92 -3.87
N TYR A 191 6.18 14.29 -4.98
CA TYR A 191 7.14 13.91 -6.01
C TYR A 191 6.52 14.12 -7.39
N ILE A 192 7.39 14.46 -8.34
CA ILE A 192 7.04 14.64 -9.74
C ILE A 192 7.80 13.58 -10.53
N PHE A 193 7.13 12.92 -11.47
CA PHE A 193 7.72 11.90 -12.32
C PHE A 193 7.22 12.01 -13.77
N GLY A 194 8.01 11.51 -14.71
CA GLY A 194 7.66 11.54 -16.13
C GLY A 194 7.69 12.95 -16.72
N ARG A 195 6.63 13.34 -17.42
CA ARG A 195 6.56 14.60 -18.17
C ARG A 195 6.31 15.85 -17.31
N SER A 196 6.36 15.71 -15.99
CA SER A 196 6.18 16.81 -15.03
C SER A 196 4.84 17.54 -15.07
N PHE A 197 3.80 16.94 -15.63
CA PHE A 197 2.45 17.53 -15.66
C PHE A 197 1.63 17.28 -14.39
N GLN A 198 2.04 16.32 -13.55
CA GLN A 198 1.36 16.01 -12.30
C GLN A 198 2.35 15.86 -11.16
N GLU A 199 2.02 16.51 -10.05
CA GLU A 199 2.64 16.30 -8.76
C GLU A 199 1.80 15.32 -7.95
N HIS A 200 2.44 14.29 -7.41
CA HIS A 200 1.78 13.31 -6.54
C HIS A 200 2.16 13.58 -5.09
N THR A 201 1.15 13.82 -4.25
CA THR A 201 1.37 14.01 -2.82
C THR A 201 1.03 12.76 -2.01
N PHE A 202 1.74 12.55 -0.91
CA PHE A 202 1.50 11.48 0.04
C PHE A 202 1.88 11.89 1.45
N CYS A 203 1.32 11.20 2.45
CA CYS A 203 1.70 11.43 3.84
C CYS A 203 3.07 10.81 4.12
N GLY A 204 4.05 11.64 4.50
CA GLY A 204 5.40 11.23 4.86
C GLY A 204 5.47 10.32 6.09
N ILE A 205 4.46 10.29 6.96
CA ILE A 205 4.42 9.40 8.13
C ILE A 205 3.99 7.99 7.72
N CYS A 206 2.80 7.87 7.12
CA CYS A 206 2.20 6.57 6.86
C CYS A 206 2.31 6.12 5.41
N GLY A 207 2.79 6.93 4.47
CA GLY A 207 2.96 6.59 3.06
C GLY A 207 1.65 6.47 2.26
N VAL A 208 0.51 6.92 2.81
CA VAL A 208 -0.77 6.93 2.09
C VAL A 208 -0.77 8.08 1.08
N SER A 209 -1.06 7.77 -0.18
CA SER A 209 -1.26 8.74 -1.25
C SER A 209 -2.44 9.67 -0.93
N LEU A 210 -2.28 10.95 -1.28
CA LEU A 210 -3.24 12.01 -1.00
C LEU A 210 -3.84 12.52 -2.33
N VAL A 211 -3.53 13.75 -2.71
CA VAL A 211 -4.00 14.36 -3.96
C VAL A 211 -2.92 14.33 -5.04
N GLY A 212 -3.34 14.23 -6.30
CA GLY A 212 -2.51 14.60 -7.44
C GLY A 212 -2.92 15.98 -7.92
N GLU A 213 -2.00 16.93 -7.99
CA GLU A 213 -2.26 18.26 -8.53
C GLU A 213 -1.57 18.40 -9.89
N GLY A 214 -2.27 19.02 -10.84
CA GLY A 214 -1.65 19.39 -12.11
C GLY A 214 -0.61 20.47 -11.85
N VAL A 215 0.61 20.28 -12.32
CA VAL A 215 1.63 21.34 -12.28
C VAL A 215 1.30 22.30 -13.41
N ALA A 216 1.01 23.56 -13.11
CA ALA A 216 0.76 24.57 -14.15
C ALA A 216 2.01 24.66 -15.05
N GLY A 217 1.83 24.39 -16.33
CA GLY A 217 2.87 24.50 -17.36
C GLY A 217 3.16 25.93 -17.76
#